data_AF-A0A6J6GZC6-F1
#
_entry.id   AF-A0A6J6GZC6-F1
#
_cell.length_a   1.000
_cell.length_b   1.000
_cell.length_c   1.000
_cell.angle_alpha   90.00
_cell.angle_beta   90.00
_cell.angle_gamma   90.00
#
_symmetry.space_group_name_H-M   'P 1'
#
loop_
_entity.id
_entity.type
_entity.pdbx_description
1 polymer ?
#
loop_
_entity_poly.entity_id
_entity_poly.type
_entity_poly.pdbx_seq_one_letter_code
_entity_poly.pdbx_strand_id
1 'polypeptide(L)'
;MELRKPLIASGIAAAGLTYLLAVPNQYKIPCAFNYATGLQCPGCGLTRASMAILRGDIQAAYNFNQLVFFVPIFLGALYLANRSKHAKALRLTLVIIGAIATLGFFLLRNNFI
;
A
#
# COMPACT_ATOMS: atom_id res chain seq x y z
N MET A 1 -8.10 26.84 -10.74
CA MET A 1 -7.90 25.44 -11.19
C MET A 1 -7.32 24.51 -10.13
N GLU A 2 -6.70 25.02 -9.04
CA GLU A 2 -6.08 24.16 -8.02
C GLU A 2 -7.06 23.39 -7.13
N LEU A 3 -8.25 23.93 -6.84
CA LEU A 3 -9.24 23.30 -5.95
C LEU A 3 -9.95 22.07 -6.57
N ARG A 4 -9.92 21.92 -7.90
CA ARG A 4 -10.54 20.75 -8.58
C ARG A 4 -9.75 19.46 -8.36
N LYS A 5 -8.42 19.55 -8.24
CA LYS A 5 -7.54 18.40 -8.04
C LYS A 5 -7.78 17.67 -6.71
N PRO A 6 -7.84 18.34 -5.54
CA PRO A 6 -8.12 17.66 -4.28
C PRO A 6 -9.54 17.09 -4.25
N LEU A 7 -10.54 17.78 -4.83
CA LEU A 7 -11.93 17.30 -4.87
C LEU A 7 -12.06 16.01 -5.71
N ILE A 8 -11.41 15.97 -6.86
CA ILE A 8 -11.38 14.77 -7.72
C ILE A 8 -10.64 13.64 -7.01
N ALA A 9 -9.49 13.93 -6.39
CA ALA A 9 -8.72 12.94 -5.65
C ALA A 9 -9.51 12.36 -4.46
N SER A 10 -10.22 13.20 -3.70
CA SER A 10 -11.07 12.74 -2.61
C SER A 10 -12.26 11.92 -3.12
N GLY A 11 -12.85 12.30 -4.26
CA GLY A 11 -13.94 11.54 -4.88
C GLY A 11 -13.49 10.14 -5.32
N ILE A 12 -12.33 10.03 -5.96
CA ILE A 12 -11.75 8.74 -6.37
C ILE A 12 -11.42 7.89 -5.14
N ALA A 13 -10.79 8.48 -4.11
CA ALA A 13 -10.45 7.77 -2.89
C ALA A 13 -11.70 7.26 -2.16
N ALA A 14 -12.75 8.08 -2.05
CA ALA A 14 -14.01 7.68 -1.45
C ALA A 14 -14.67 6.55 -2.24
N ALA A 15 -14.79 6.67 -3.56
CA ALA A 15 -15.35 5.61 -4.40
C ALA A 15 -14.57 4.30 -4.28
N GLY A 16 -13.22 4.36 -4.29
CA GLY A 16 -12.36 3.20 -4.08
C GLY A 16 -12.54 2.57 -2.70
N LEU A 17 -12.64 3.38 -1.64
CA LEU A 17 -12.86 2.90 -0.28
C LEU A 17 -14.25 2.25 -0.13
N THR A 18 -15.29 2.89 -0.64
CA THR A 18 -16.65 2.35 -0.66
C THR A 18 -16.69 1.03 -1.42
N TYR A 19 -16.07 0.96 -2.59
CA TYR A 19 -15.95 -0.28 -3.36
C TYR A 19 -15.27 -1.40 -2.54
N LEU A 20 -14.14 -1.11 -1.89
CA LEU A 20 -13.39 -2.09 -1.11
C LEU A 20 -14.16 -2.59 0.12
N LEU A 21 -14.96 -1.72 0.75
CA LEU A 21 -15.73 -2.02 1.95
C LEU A 21 -17.07 -2.71 1.64
N ALA A 22 -17.81 -2.23 0.63
CA ALA A 22 -19.18 -2.66 0.36
C ALA A 22 -19.27 -3.88 -0.56
N VAL A 23 -18.29 -4.10 -1.45
CA VAL A 23 -18.35 -5.23 -2.39
C VAL A 23 -17.78 -6.50 -1.72
N PRO A 24 -18.52 -7.63 -1.73
CA PRO A 24 -18.02 -8.91 -1.25
C PRO A 24 -16.79 -9.38 -2.03
N ASN A 25 -15.85 -10.07 -1.39
CA ASN A 25 -14.58 -10.47 -2.01
C ASN A 25 -14.74 -11.28 -3.32
N GLN A 26 -15.77 -12.10 -3.44
CA GLN A 26 -16.05 -12.91 -4.65
C GLN A 26 -16.43 -12.07 -5.88
N TYR A 27 -16.90 -10.84 -5.68
CA TYR A 27 -17.26 -9.90 -6.74
C TYR A 27 -16.23 -8.78 -6.92
N LYS A 28 -15.09 -8.86 -6.21
CA LYS A 28 -14.01 -7.88 -6.37
C LYS A 28 -13.22 -8.18 -7.64
N ILE A 29 -12.74 -7.12 -8.28
CA ILE A 29 -11.86 -7.20 -9.45
C ILE A 29 -10.62 -8.01 -9.05
N PRO A 30 -10.33 -9.13 -9.75
CA PRO A 30 -9.15 -9.94 -9.45
C PRO A 30 -7.89 -9.14 -9.76
N CYS A 31 -6.80 -9.45 -9.04
CA CYS A 31 -5.50 -8.83 -9.32
C CYS A 31 -4.99 -9.28 -10.69
N ALA A 32 -4.98 -8.38 -11.68
CA ALA A 32 -4.50 -8.68 -13.02
C ALA A 32 -3.05 -9.22 -13.04
N PHE A 33 -2.20 -8.73 -12.13
CA PHE A 33 -0.83 -9.22 -11.98
C PHE A 33 -0.79 -10.69 -11.53
N ASN A 34 -1.57 -11.04 -10.50
CA ASN A 34 -1.65 -12.42 -10.04
C ASN A 34 -2.31 -13.33 -11.08
N TYR A 35 -3.33 -12.83 -11.79
CA TYR A 35 -3.96 -13.56 -12.89
C TYR A 35 -2.97 -13.85 -14.03
N ALA A 36 -2.12 -12.88 -14.39
CA ALA A 36 -1.17 -13.01 -15.49
C ALA A 36 0.10 -13.82 -15.12
N THR A 37 0.58 -13.71 -13.87
CA THR A 37 1.88 -14.27 -13.46
C THR A 37 1.78 -15.42 -12.46
N GLY A 38 0.62 -15.61 -11.81
CA GLY A 38 0.46 -16.48 -10.65
C GLY A 38 1.09 -15.93 -9.36
N LEU A 39 1.87 -14.84 -9.42
CA LEU A 39 2.64 -14.31 -8.28
C LEU A 39 1.79 -13.41 -7.39
N GLN A 40 2.09 -13.41 -6.08
CA GLN A 40 1.44 -12.51 -5.13
C GLN A 40 2.12 -11.14 -5.16
N CYS A 41 1.45 -10.13 -5.73
CA CYS A 41 2.00 -8.78 -5.75
C CYS A 41 1.94 -8.12 -4.35
N PRO A 42 2.94 -7.30 -3.99
CA PRO A 42 2.97 -6.66 -2.68
C PRO A 42 1.84 -5.63 -2.52
N GLY A 43 1.37 -5.04 -3.62
CA GLY A 43 0.29 -4.05 -3.64
C GLY A 43 -1.07 -4.61 -3.21
N CYS A 44 -1.57 -5.66 -3.86
CA CYS A 44 -2.86 -6.27 -3.49
C CYS A 44 -2.81 -6.93 -2.10
N GLY A 45 -1.64 -7.42 -1.67
CA GLY A 45 -1.42 -7.84 -0.29
C GLY A 45 -1.59 -6.68 0.69
N LEU A 46 -0.97 -5.53 0.41
CA LEU A 46 -1.08 -4.33 1.23
C LEU A 46 -2.52 -3.81 1.31
N THR A 47 -3.26 -3.76 0.19
CA THR A 47 -4.67 -3.34 0.20
C THR A 47 -5.52 -4.22 1.11
N ARG A 48 -5.36 -5.56 1.02
CA ARG A 48 -6.10 -6.49 1.89
C ARG A 48 -5.71 -6.34 3.36
N ALA A 49 -4.43 -6.12 3.63
CA ALA A 49 -3.95 -5.89 4.98
C ALA A 49 -4.53 -4.60 5.58
N SER A 50 -4.53 -3.50 4.84
CA SER A 50 -5.14 -2.23 5.26
C SER A 50 -6.64 -2.39 5.54
N MET A 51 -7.36 -3.14 4.69
CA MET A 51 -8.79 -3.43 4.90
C MET A 51 -9.05 -4.28 6.14
N ALA A 52 -8.15 -5.21 6.47
CA ALA A 52 -8.23 -5.98 7.71
C ALA A 52 -8.01 -5.10 8.94
N ILE A 53 -7.03 -4.18 8.90
CA ILE A 53 -6.83 -3.17 9.96
C ILE A 53 -8.09 -2.33 10.15
N LEU A 54 -8.72 -1.85 9.07
CA LEU A 54 -9.95 -1.06 9.15
C LEU A 54 -11.14 -1.82 9.76
N ARG A 55 -11.12 -3.16 9.70
CA ARG A 55 -12.12 -4.04 10.33
C ARG A 55 -11.73 -4.48 11.75
N GLY A 56 -10.57 -4.05 12.25
CA GLY A 56 -10.03 -4.46 13.55
C GLY A 56 -9.36 -5.84 13.58
N ASP A 57 -9.17 -6.49 12.42
CA ASP A 57 -8.57 -7.81 12.32
C ASP A 57 -7.05 -7.72 12.07
N ILE A 58 -6.30 -7.60 13.16
CA ILE A 58 -4.84 -7.45 13.13
C ILE A 58 -4.16 -8.74 12.65
N GLN A 59 -4.70 -9.90 13.00
CA GLN A 59 -4.11 -11.19 12.62
C GLN A 59 -4.23 -11.42 11.12
N ALA A 60 -5.40 -11.16 10.53
CA ALA A 60 -5.55 -11.20 9.08
C ALA A 60 -4.68 -10.15 8.39
N ALA A 61 -4.54 -8.95 8.95
CA ALA A 61 -3.65 -7.92 8.39
C ALA A 61 -2.20 -8.40 8.28
N TYR A 62 -1.69 -9.03 9.36
CA TYR A 62 -0.35 -9.62 9.39
C TYR A 62 -0.17 -10.71 8.33
N ASN A 63 -1.14 -11.61 8.19
CA ASN A 63 -1.11 -12.69 7.20
C ASN A 63 -1.15 -12.15 5.75
N PHE A 64 -1.90 -11.06 5.51
CA PHE A 64 -1.99 -10.46 4.19
C PHE A 64 -0.71 -9.74 3.76
N ASN A 65 -0.14 -8.89 4.61
CA ASN A 65 1.14 -8.23 4.35
C ASN A 65 1.69 -7.57 5.63
N GLN A 66 2.78 -8.09 6.16
CA GLN A 66 3.44 -7.56 7.37
C GLN A 66 3.96 -6.12 7.19
N LEU A 67 4.30 -5.71 5.96
CA LEU A 67 4.76 -4.35 5.68
C LEU A 67 3.70 -3.29 5.97
N VAL A 68 2.42 -3.67 6.07
CA VAL A 68 1.32 -2.74 6.36
C VAL A 68 1.56 -1.93 7.64
N PHE A 69 2.16 -2.53 8.66
CA PHE A 69 2.41 -1.89 9.95
C PHE A 69 3.53 -0.85 9.89
N PHE A 70 4.40 -0.93 8.88
CA PHE A 70 5.49 0.03 8.68
C PHE A 70 5.07 1.20 7.79
N VAL A 71 3.93 1.11 7.08
CA VAL A 71 3.44 2.19 6.21
C VAL A 71 3.25 3.52 6.94
N PRO A 72 2.60 3.58 8.13
CA PRO A 72 2.46 4.85 8.86
C PRO A 72 3.81 5.48 9.21
N ILE A 73 4.77 4.66 9.64
CA ILE A 73 6.14 5.11 9.99
C ILE A 73 6.83 5.65 8.75
N PHE A 74 6.73 4.94 7.63
CA PHE A 74 7.31 5.34 6.35
C PHE A 74 6.73 6.67 5.84
N LEU A 75 5.42 6.83 5.89
CA LEU A 75 4.74 8.07 5.49
C LEU A 75 5.08 9.23 6.42
N GLY A 76 5.16 8.99 7.74
CA GLY A 76 5.61 9.96 8.72
C GLY A 76 7.05 10.43 8.46
N ALA A 77 7.95 9.49 8.17
CA ALA A 77 9.33 9.80 7.81
C ALA A 77 9.42 10.63 6.51
N LEU A 78 8.64 10.28 5.48
CA LEU A 78 8.56 11.07 4.24
C LEU A 78 8.01 12.49 4.47
N TYR A 79 6.99 12.61 5.32
CA TYR A 79 6.43 13.91 5.68
C TYR A 79 7.46 14.81 6.38
N LEU A 80 8.18 14.26 7.36
CA LEU A 80 9.26 14.98 8.06
C LEU A 80 10.43 15.27 7.12
N ALA A 81 10.76 14.35 6.21
CA ALA A 81 11.83 14.54 5.24
C ALA A 81 11.59 15.76 4.34
N ASN A 82 10.36 15.96 3.88
CA ASN A 82 9.99 17.10 3.05
C ASN A 82 10.09 18.46 3.79
N ARG A 83 10.20 18.45 5.12
CA ARG A 83 10.40 19.66 5.95
C ARG A 83 11.89 19.96 6.22
N SER A 84 12.79 19.04 5.85
CA SER A 84 14.23 19.17 6.09
C SER A 84 14.94 19.95 4.98
N LYS A 85 16.05 20.61 5.31
CA LYS A 85 16.98 21.20 4.33
C LYS A 85 17.54 20.16 3.35
N HIS A 86 17.56 18.88 3.75
CA HIS A 86 18.03 17.75 2.94
C HIS A 86 16.89 16.92 2.32
N ALA A 87 15.73 17.53 2.07
CA ALA A 87 14.52 16.83 1.62
C ALA A 87 14.75 15.89 0.42
N LYS A 88 15.48 16.34 -0.61
CA LYS A 88 15.73 15.53 -1.81
C LYS A 88 16.51 14.25 -1.49
N ALA A 89 17.60 14.37 -0.73
CA ALA A 89 18.43 13.24 -0.34
C ALA A 89 17.66 12.28 0.56
N LEU A 90 17.04 12.79 1.63
CA LEU A 90 16.32 11.96 2.59
C LEU A 90 15.10 11.27 1.95
N ARG A 91 14.36 11.97 1.07
CA ARG A 91 13.26 11.36 0.31
C ARG A 91 13.76 10.25 -0.61
N LEU A 92 14.85 10.47 -1.33
CA LEU A 92 15.42 9.45 -2.21
C LEU A 92 15.87 8.23 -1.41
N THR A 93 16.57 8.44 -0.30
CA THR A 93 17.00 7.37 0.62
C THR A 93 15.80 6.57 1.14
N LEU A 94 14.76 7.24 1.62
CA LEU A 94 13.54 6.57 2.09
C LEU A 94 12.87 5.78 0.97
N VAL A 95 12.71 6.36 -0.22
CA VAL A 95 12.11 5.66 -1.37
C VAL A 95 12.92 4.41 -1.75
N ILE A 96 14.24 4.49 -1.76
CA ILE A 96 15.12 3.34 -2.03
C ILE A 96 14.93 2.26 -0.96
N ILE A 97 14.95 2.63 0.32
CA ILE A 97 14.73 1.68 1.43
C ILE A 97 13.36 1.01 1.29
N GLY A 98 12.31 1.78 1.03
CA GLY A 98 10.95 1.27 0.83
C GLY A 98 10.85 0.33 -0.37
N ALA A 99 11.53 0.65 -1.47
CA ALA A 99 11.59 -0.20 -2.67
C ALA A 99 12.33 -1.52 -2.39
N ILE A 100 13.47 -1.47 -1.71
CA ILE A 100 14.24 -2.66 -1.30
C ILE A 100 13.40 -3.54 -0.36
N ALA A 101 12.78 -2.96 0.66
CA ALA A 101 11.93 -3.70 1.60
C ALA A 101 10.74 -4.37 0.88
N THR A 102 10.10 -3.65 -0.03
CA THR A 102 8.97 -4.17 -0.82
C THR A 102 9.41 -5.30 -1.76
N LEU A 103 10.55 -5.12 -2.44
CA LEU A 103 11.10 -6.14 -3.33
C LEU A 103 11.56 -7.36 -2.55
N GLY A 104 12.28 -7.18 -1.44
CA GLY A 104 12.70 -8.27 -0.56
C GLY A 104 11.52 -9.08 -0.04
N PHE A 105 10.48 -8.41 0.46
CA PHE A 105 9.24 -9.08 0.87
C PHE A 105 8.56 -9.81 -0.28
N PHE A 106 8.52 -9.22 -1.48
CA PHE A 106 7.98 -9.87 -2.67
C PHE A 106 8.75 -11.15 -3.02
N LEU A 107 10.09 -11.09 -2.99
CA LEU A 107 10.94 -12.24 -3.29
C LEU A 107 10.75 -13.37 -2.29
N LEU A 108 10.78 -13.06 -1.00
CA LEU A 108 10.53 -14.00 0.10
C LEU A 108 9.15 -14.64 -0.01
N ARG A 109 8.11 -13.84 -0.27
CA ARG A 109 6.72 -14.33 -0.31
C ARG A 109 6.41 -15.20 -1.52
N ASN A 110 7.19 -15.08 -2.59
CA ASN A 110 7.05 -15.88 -3.80
C ASN A 110 8.13 -16.98 -3.91
N ASN A 111 8.83 -17.28 -2.81
CA ASN A 111 9.86 -18.33 -2.72
C ASN A 111 10.96 -18.22 -3.78
N PHE A 112 11.32 -17.00 -4.17
CA PHE A 112 12.45 -16.78 -5.08
C PHE A 112 13.81 -16.88 -4.36
N ILE A 113 13.81 -16.67 -3.03
CA ILE A 113 14.95 -16.73 -2.13
C ILE A 113 14.55 -17.36 -0.80
#